data_AF-A0A2V6B7K5-F1
#
_entry.id   AF-A0A2V6B7K5-F1
#
_cell.length_a   1.000
_cell.length_b   1.000
_cell.length_c   1.000
_cell.angle_alpha   90.00
_cell.angle_beta   90.00
_cell.angle_gamma   90.00
#
_symmetry.space_group_name_H-M   'P 1'
#
loop_
_entity.id
_entity.type
_entity.pdbx_description
1 polymer ?
#
loop_
_entity_poly.entity_id
_entity_poly.type
_entity_poly.pdbx_seq_one_letter_code
_entity_poly.pdbx_strand_id
1 'polypeptide(L)'
;HQLDSEGAPQFGLVAEEVAEVDPDLVTRDEQGKPYSVRYDAVNAMLLNEFLKKHRKGEEQACRLEKLESRITQLKSLLSQRDAEIQAVTDNQ
;
A
#
# COMPACT_ATOMS: atom_id res chain seq x y z
N HIS A 1 24.09 -25.25 10.29
CA HIS A 1 23.50 -23.97 10.74
C HIS A 1 23.48 -24.02 12.25
N GLN A 2 24.53 -23.50 12.90
CA GLN A 2 24.57 -23.36 14.36
C GLN A 2 23.82 -22.07 14.67
N LEU A 3 22.60 -22.20 15.20
CA LEU A 3 21.88 -21.08 15.79
C LEU A 3 22.58 -20.74 17.10
N ASP A 4 22.81 -19.44 17.31
CA ASP A 4 23.51 -18.87 18.44
C ASP A 4 23.08 -19.49 19.77
N SER A 5 24.08 -19.79 20.60
CA SER A 5 23.93 -20.43 21.92
C SER A 5 23.52 -19.45 23.03
N GLU A 6 23.04 -18.26 22.68
CA GLU A 6 22.53 -17.27 23.63
C GLU A 6 21.09 -16.92 23.23
N GLY A 7 20.14 -17.16 24.13
CA GLY A 7 18.68 -17.08 23.90
C GLY A 7 18.15 -15.68 23.63
N ALA A 8 18.65 -15.02 22.58
CA ALA A 8 18.08 -13.80 22.04
C ALA A 8 16.67 -14.11 21.50
N PRO A 9 15.63 -13.33 21.88
CA PRO A 9 14.30 -13.50 21.30
C PRO A 9 14.37 -13.33 19.78
N GLN A 10 14.06 -14.39 19.05
CA GLN A 10 13.96 -14.36 17.60
C GLN A 10 12.50 -14.08 17.24
N PHE A 11 12.28 -13.04 16.44
CA PHE A 11 10.97 -12.74 15.86
C PHE A 11 10.89 -13.36 14.47
N GLY A 12 9.80 -14.07 14.19
CA GLY A 12 9.59 -14.76 12.93
C GLY A 12 8.11 -14.97 12.64
N LEU A 13 7.82 -15.41 11.42
CA LEU A 13 6.48 -15.79 10.99
C LEU A 13 6.18 -17.23 11.45
N VAL A 14 4.94 -17.48 11.83
CA VAL A 14 4.45 -18.82 12.22
C VAL A 14 4.04 -19.58 10.95
N ALA A 15 4.59 -20.78 10.76
CA ALA A 15 4.38 -21.54 9.52
C ALA A 15 2.91 -21.89 9.28
N GLU A 16 2.16 -22.18 10.34
CA GLU A 16 0.73 -22.48 10.27
C GLU A 16 -0.08 -21.25 9.79
N GLU A 17 0.18 -20.07 10.36
CA GLU A 17 -0.48 -18.82 9.95
C GLU A 17 -0.12 -18.44 8.51
N VAL A 18 1.15 -18.62 8.11
CA VAL A 18 1.57 -18.38 6.73
C VAL A 18 0.91 -19.37 5.77
N ALA A 19 0.75 -20.63 6.17
CA ALA A 19 0.09 -21.64 5.34
C ALA A 19 -1.41 -21.38 5.14
N GLU A 20 -2.07 -20.69 6.07
CA GLU A 20 -3.46 -20.24 5.90
C GLU A 20 -3.58 -19.12 4.86
N VAL A 21 -2.56 -18.25 4.77
CA VAL A 21 -2.53 -17.14 3.81
C VAL A 21 -2.06 -17.61 2.43
N ASP A 22 -0.94 -18.33 2.38
CA ASP A 22 -0.34 -18.87 1.16
C ASP A 22 0.46 -20.17 1.47
N PRO A 23 -0.11 -21.35 1.17
CA PRO A 23 0.55 -22.64 1.37
C PRO A 23 1.89 -22.81 0.63
N ASP A 24 2.14 -22.06 -0.43
CA ASP A 24 3.37 -22.19 -1.22
C ASP A 24 4.56 -21.50 -0.54
N LEU A 25 4.30 -20.66 0.47
CA LEU A 25 5.31 -19.96 1.26
C LEU A 25 5.82 -20.79 2.45
N VAL A 26 5.39 -22.04 2.60
CA VAL A 26 5.83 -22.95 3.67
C VAL A 26 6.39 -24.26 3.13
N THR A 27 7.32 -24.85 3.86
CA THR A 27 7.74 -26.25 3.68
C THR A 27 6.96 -27.14 4.64
N ARG A 28 6.59 -28.34 4.18
CA ARG A 28 5.86 -29.32 4.97
C ARG A 28 6.77 -30.46 5.44
N ASP A 29 6.44 -31.04 6.59
CA ASP A 29 7.10 -32.26 7.09
C ASP A 29 6.61 -33.54 6.36
N GLU A 30 7.11 -34.70 6.79
CA GLU A 30 6.73 -36.01 6.24
C GLU A 30 5.24 -36.35 6.42
N GLN A 31 4.55 -35.70 7.37
CA GLN A 31 3.11 -35.84 7.62
C GLN A 31 2.28 -34.82 6.81
N GLY A 32 2.93 -33.98 6.01
CA GLY A 32 2.31 -32.93 5.22
C GLY A 32 1.91 -31.69 6.02
N LYS A 33 2.36 -31.54 7.27
CA LYS A 33 2.05 -30.38 8.11
C LYS A 33 3.05 -29.24 7.85
N PRO A 34 2.61 -27.96 7.84
CA PRO A 34 3.53 -26.83 7.77
C PRO A 34 4.58 -26.93 8.88
N TYR A 35 5.85 -26.81 8.50
CA TYR A 35 6.98 -27.01 9.42
C TYR A 35 7.92 -25.81 9.46
N SER A 36 8.10 -25.13 8.33
CA SER A 36 8.96 -23.94 8.25
C SER A 36 8.47 -22.99 7.17
N VAL A 37 8.78 -21.71 7.35
CA VAL A 37 8.49 -20.66 6.38
C VAL A 37 9.63 -20.58 5.37
N ARG A 38 9.31 -20.47 4.10
CA ARG A 38 10.28 -20.24 3.02
C ARG A 38 10.68 -18.76 3.00
N TYR A 39 11.51 -18.34 3.95
CA TYR A 39 11.90 -16.93 4.13
C TYR A 39 12.49 -16.29 2.86
N ASP A 40 13.24 -17.03 2.03
CA ASP A 40 13.74 -16.51 0.75
C ASP A 40 12.61 -16.14 -0.21
N ALA A 41 11.56 -16.97 -0.26
CA ALA A 41 10.37 -16.72 -1.09
C ALA A 41 9.56 -15.54 -0.54
N VAL A 42 9.39 -15.46 0.79
CA VAL A 42 8.72 -14.35 1.46
C VAL A 42 9.48 -13.04 1.21
N ASN A 43 10.80 -13.01 1.35
CA ASN A 43 11.61 -11.81 1.15
C ASN A 43 11.54 -11.30 -0.29
N ALA A 44 11.62 -12.22 -1.28
CA ALA A 44 11.48 -11.86 -2.68
C ALA A 44 10.06 -11.32 -2.99
N MET A 45 9.02 -11.95 -2.44
CA MET A 45 7.65 -11.47 -2.57
C MET A 45 7.46 -10.09 -1.92
N LEU A 46 8.00 -9.88 -0.72
CA LEU A 46 7.91 -8.62 0.01
C LEU A 46 8.58 -7.48 -0.77
N LEU A 47 9.74 -7.70 -1.39
CA LEU A 47 10.38 -6.68 -2.22
C LEU A 47 9.48 -6.29 -3.42
N ASN A 48 8.93 -7.28 -4.12
CA ASN A 48 8.05 -7.03 -5.26
C ASN A 48 6.77 -6.28 -4.84
N GLU A 49 6.13 -6.72 -3.75
CA GLU A 49 4.92 -6.07 -3.23
C GLU A 49 5.22 -4.68 -2.67
N PHE A 50 6.37 -4.48 -2.01
CA PHE A 50 6.83 -3.17 -1.56
C PHE A 50 6.97 -2.20 -2.74
N LEU A 51 7.66 -2.61 -3.82
CA LEU A 51 7.83 -1.79 -5.02
C LEU A 51 6.49 -1.46 -5.69
N LYS A 52 5.58 -2.43 -5.80
CA LYS A 52 4.24 -2.20 -6.36
C LYS A 52 3.43 -1.22 -5.51
N LYS A 53 3.46 -1.35 -4.18
CA LYS A 53 2.75 -0.48 -3.25
C LYS A 53 3.32 0.94 -3.27
N HIS A 54 4.65 1.08 -3.30
CA HIS A 54 5.32 2.37 -3.43
C HIS A 54 4.89 3.09 -4.71
N ARG A 55 4.97 2.42 -5.86
CA ARG A 55 4.53 2.98 -7.14
C ARG A 55 3.05 3.39 -7.13
N LYS A 56 2.17 2.56 -6.55
CA LYS A 56 0.75 2.92 -6.39
C LYS A 56 0.57 4.16 -5.52
N GLY A 57 1.38 4.31 -4.47
CA GLY A 57 1.40 5.50 -3.61
C GLY A 57 1.81 6.76 -4.37
N GLU A 58 2.87 6.70 -5.18
CA GLU A 58 3.29 7.80 -6.05
C GLU A 58 2.22 8.19 -7.06
N GLU A 59 1.60 7.19 -7.71
CA GLU A 59 0.51 7.41 -8.65
C GLU A 59 -0.72 8.05 -7.98
N GLN A 60 -1.04 7.63 -6.75
CA GLN A 60 -2.13 8.22 -5.95
C GLN A 60 -1.80 9.66 -5.53
N ALA A 61 -0.57 9.93 -5.07
CA ALA A 61 -0.12 11.28 -4.72
C ALA A 61 -0.21 12.23 -5.93
N CYS A 62 0.25 11.80 -7.11
CA CYS A 62 0.13 12.58 -8.34
C CYS A 62 -1.34 12.86 -8.73
N ARG A 63 -2.23 11.87 -8.53
CA ARG A 63 -3.67 12.08 -8.77
C ARG A 63 -4.28 13.07 -7.79
N LEU A 64 -3.89 13.02 -6.51
CA LEU A 64 -4.37 13.96 -5.49
C LEU A 64 -3.98 15.40 -5.85
N GLU A 65 -2.72 15.64 -6.20
CA GLU A 65 -2.25 16.97 -6.61
C GLU A 65 -3.05 17.52 -7.81
N LYS A 66 -3.31 16.67 -8.81
CA LYS A 66 -4.15 17.05 -9.97
C LYS A 66 -5.59 17.35 -9.57
N LEU A 67 -6.15 16.60 -8.63
CA LEU A 67 -7.51 16.84 -8.13
C LEU A 67 -7.59 18.15 -7.33
N GLU A 68 -6.61 18.42 -6.48
CA GLU A 68 -6.51 19.68 -5.71
C GLU A 68 -6.40 20.90 -6.63
N SER A 69 -5.58 20.81 -7.68
CA SER A 69 -5.47 21.85 -8.70
C SER A 69 -6.81 22.11 -9.41
N ARG A 70 -7.51 21.04 -9.83
CA ARG A 70 -8.83 21.14 -10.47
C ARG A 70 -9.88 21.74 -9.54
N ILE A 71 -9.89 21.35 -8.27
CA ILE A 71 -10.79 21.92 -7.26
C ILE A 71 -10.54 23.43 -7.11
N THR A 72 -9.27 23.84 -7.09
CA THR A 72 -8.88 25.25 -6.97
C THR A 72 -9.35 26.06 -8.19
N GLN A 73 -9.14 25.53 -9.40
CA GLN A 73 -9.62 26.14 -10.64
C GLN A 73 -11.15 26.25 -10.67
N LEU A 74 -11.87 25.20 -10.30
CA LEU A 74 -13.33 25.21 -10.23
C LEU A 74 -13.86 26.24 -9.22
N LYS A 75 -13.25 26.33 -8.04
CA LYS A 75 -13.60 27.35 -7.04
C LYS A 75 -13.41 28.76 -7.60
N SER A 76 -12.29 29.04 -8.26
CA SER A 76 -12.04 30.34 -8.89
C SER A 76 -13.06 30.68 -9.98
N LEU A 77 -13.41 29.70 -10.82
CA LEU A 77 -14.39 29.87 -11.90
C LEU A 77 -15.79 30.16 -11.34
N LEU A 78 -16.18 29.46 -10.27
CA LEU A 78 -17.46 29.70 -9.59
C LEU A 78 -17.50 31.12 -9.01
N SER A 79 -16.47 31.55 -8.29
CA SER A 79 -16.41 32.92 -7.76
C SER A 79 -16.46 33.99 -8.84
N GLN A 80 -15.81 33.75 -9.99
CA GLN A 80 -15.90 34.66 -11.14
C GLN A 80 -17.33 34.72 -11.70
N ARG A 81 -17.98 33.56 -11.87
CA ARG A 81 -19.36 33.48 -12.35
C ARG A 81 -20.33 34.18 -11.40
N ASP A 82 -20.17 34.00 -10.10
CA ASP A 82 -20.99 34.66 -9.08
C ASP A 82 -20.85 36.19 -9.18
N ALA A 83 -19.64 36.70 -9.39
CA ALA A 83 -19.40 38.13 -9.59
C ALA A 83 -20.02 38.66 -10.90
N GLU A 84 -19.91 37.91 -12.00
CA GLU A 84 -20.53 38.24 -13.29
C GLU A 84 -22.06 38.30 -13.17
N ILE A 85 -22.68 37.33 -12.47
CA ILE A 85 -24.12 37.29 -12.22
C ILE A 85 -24.57 38.48 -11.38
N GLN A 86 -23.83 38.82 -10.31
CA GLN A 86 -24.15 39.96 -9.47
C GLN A 86 -24.08 41.27 -10.27
N ALA A 87 -23.03 41.47 -11.07
CA ALA A 87 -22.88 42.66 -11.89
C ALA A 87 -23.98 42.84 -12.95
N VAL A 88 -24.52 41.74 -13.50
CA VAL A 88 -25.67 41.80 -14.41
C VAL A 88 -26.96 42.12 -13.66
N THR A 89 -27.12 41.57 -12.45
CA THR A 89 -28.31 41.81 -11.61
C THR A 89 -28.37 43.25 -11.11
N ASP A 90 -27.22 43.84 -10.76
CA ASP A 90 -27.12 45.22 -10.27
C ASP A 90 -27.35 46.29 -11.37
N ASN A 91 -27.31 45.89 -12.66
CA ASN A 91 -27.55 46.77 -13.81
C ASN A 91 -28.99 46.71 -14.35
N GLN A 92 -29.92 46.01 -13.67
CA GLN A 92 -31.35 45.96 -13.98
C GLN A 92 -32.17 46.78 -12.97
#